data_AF-X8JKU8-F1
#
_entry.id   AF-X8JKU8-F1
#
_cell.length_a   1.000
_cell.length_b   1.000
_cell.length_c   1.000
_cell.angle_alpha   90.00
_cell.angle_beta   90.00
_cell.angle_gamma   90.00
#
_symmetry.space_group_name_H-M   'P 1'
#
loop_
_entity.id
_entity.type
_entity.pdbx_description
1 polymer ?
#
loop_
_entity_poly.entity_id
_entity_poly.type
_entity_poly.pdbx_seq_one_letter_code
_entity_poly.pdbx_strand_id
1 'polypeptide(L)'
;MDPPSLENELALSLKELSYGVKSSQILATGPIAGSKGAPPMAAIVMPDDIIITVQVTEKGWQVCDPDSHVAAPRRFETLDDLLAEYNAEYANQRQEALMQKLLAVAAERELDE
;
A
#
# COMPACT_ATOMS: atom_id res chain seq x y z
N MET A 1 -3.65 19.22 -18.00
CA MET A 1 -3.16 18.22 -17.05
C MET A 1 -4.36 17.36 -16.75
N ASP A 2 -4.46 16.20 -17.40
CA ASP A 2 -5.48 15.21 -17.04
C ASP A 2 -5.20 14.75 -15.60
N PRO A 3 -6.24 14.54 -14.76
CA PRO A 3 -6.03 14.00 -13.44
C PRO A 3 -5.30 12.65 -13.58
N PRO A 4 -4.32 12.34 -12.70
CA PRO A 4 -3.69 11.03 -12.71
C PRO A 4 -4.79 9.97 -12.59
N SER A 5 -4.79 8.98 -13.48
CA SER A 5 -5.76 7.89 -13.36
C SER A 5 -5.51 7.14 -12.06
N LEU A 6 -6.58 6.77 -11.35
CA LEU A 6 -6.48 5.97 -10.12
C LEU A 6 -5.74 4.64 -10.37
N GLU A 7 -5.79 4.12 -11.60
CA GLU A 7 -5.01 2.95 -12.02
C GLU A 7 -3.50 3.23 -12.02
N ASN A 8 -3.08 4.40 -12.50
CA ASN A 8 -1.68 4.81 -12.47
C ASN A 8 -1.23 5.07 -11.04
N GLU A 9 -2.08 5.70 -10.21
CA GLU A 9 -1.80 5.90 -8.79
C GLU A 9 -1.58 4.56 -8.07
N LEU A 10 -2.48 3.59 -8.29
CA LEU A 10 -2.31 2.25 -7.76
C LEU A 10 -0.99 1.61 -8.19
N ALA A 11 -0.69 1.63 -9.49
CA ALA A 11 0.52 1.02 -10.04
C ALA A 11 1.81 1.67 -9.49
N LEU A 12 1.82 3.00 -9.36
CA LEU A 12 2.96 3.74 -8.80
C LEU A 12 3.14 3.42 -7.31
N SER A 13 2.07 3.48 -6.52
CA SER A 13 2.15 3.17 -5.09
C SER A 13 2.62 1.74 -4.84
N LEU A 14 2.15 0.76 -5.61
CA LEU A 14 2.62 -0.63 -5.48
C LEU A 14 4.09 -0.80 -5.84
N LYS A 15 4.61 0.01 -6.77
CA LYS A 15 6.02 0.01 -7.16
C LYS A 15 6.91 0.70 -6.12
N GLU A 16 6.37 1.72 -5.45
CA GLU A 16 7.05 2.50 -4.41
C GLU A 16 6.99 1.85 -3.02
N LEU A 17 6.22 0.76 -2.87
CA LEU A 17 6.23 -0.08 -1.67
C LEU A 17 7.66 -0.50 -1.37
N SER A 18 8.23 0.13 -0.36
CA SER A 18 9.65 0.06 -0.03
C SER A 18 9.92 -0.80 1.19
N TYR A 19 8.87 -1.28 1.86
CA TYR A 19 8.93 -1.97 3.13
C TYR A 19 8.12 -3.26 3.04
N GLY A 20 8.65 -4.35 3.61
CA GLY A 20 7.88 -5.48 4.11
C GLY A 20 6.69 -6.00 3.31
N VAL A 21 6.67 -5.92 1.99
CA VAL A 21 5.65 -6.58 1.17
C VAL A 21 6.33 -7.73 0.44
N LYS A 22 5.78 -8.94 0.58
CA LYS A 22 6.31 -10.12 -0.12
C LYS A 22 6.01 -10.04 -1.61
N SER A 23 4.79 -9.67 -1.95
CA SER A 23 4.36 -9.45 -3.33
C SER A 23 3.10 -8.59 -3.40
N SER A 24 2.89 -7.96 -4.54
CA SER A 24 1.66 -7.24 -4.84
C SER A 24 1.22 -7.55 -6.27
N GLN A 25 -0.09 -7.57 -6.48
CA GLN A 25 -0.68 -7.85 -7.78
C GLN A 25 -1.92 -6.98 -7.99
N ILE A 26 -1.91 -6.20 -9.07
CA ILE A 26 -3.12 -5.49 -9.53
C ILE A 26 -4.14 -6.54 -10.00
N LEU A 27 -5.36 -6.42 -9.49
CA LEU A 27 -6.45 -7.33 -9.83
C LEU A 27 -7.13 -6.83 -11.10
N ALA A 28 -6.72 -7.37 -12.25
CA ALA A 28 -7.32 -7.06 -13.56
C ALA A 28 -8.70 -7.72 -13.74
N THR A 29 -8.99 -8.77 -12.98
CA THR A 29 -10.23 -9.53 -13.03
C THR A 29 -10.61 -9.95 -11.62
N GLY A 30 -11.80 -9.57 -11.22
CA GLY A 30 -12.41 -9.85 -9.93
C GLY A 30 -13.89 -9.45 -10.02
N PRO A 31 -14.76 -9.96 -9.13
CA PRO A 31 -16.20 -9.73 -9.21
C PRO A 31 -16.58 -8.24 -9.27
N ILE A 32 -15.72 -7.34 -8.73
CA ILE A 32 -15.87 -5.88 -8.82
C ILE A 32 -14.94 -5.27 -9.87
N ALA A 33 -13.68 -5.70 -9.99
CA ALA A 33 -12.69 -5.13 -10.93
C ALA A 33 -13.08 -5.21 -12.41
N GLY A 34 -13.99 -6.13 -12.78
CA GLY A 34 -14.57 -6.20 -14.13
C GLY A 34 -15.79 -5.30 -14.37
N SER A 35 -16.26 -4.59 -13.34
CA SER A 35 -17.45 -3.73 -13.42
C SER A 35 -17.07 -2.35 -13.94
N LYS A 36 -17.84 -1.83 -14.90
CA LYS A 36 -17.62 -0.50 -15.48
C LYS A 36 -17.73 0.58 -14.39
N GLY A 37 -16.61 1.21 -14.03
CA GLY A 37 -16.54 2.24 -12.98
C GLY A 37 -16.17 1.73 -11.58
N ALA A 38 -15.76 0.46 -11.44
CA ALA A 38 -15.17 -0.02 -10.21
C ALA A 38 -13.82 0.66 -9.92
N PRO A 39 -13.52 0.98 -8.65
CA PRO A 39 -12.21 1.48 -8.27
C PRO A 39 -11.14 0.41 -8.51
N PRO A 40 -9.92 0.81 -8.92
CA PRO A 40 -8.85 -0.14 -9.16
C PRO A 40 -8.39 -0.78 -7.84
N MET A 41 -8.09 -2.09 -7.91
CA MET A 41 -7.82 -2.94 -6.75
C MET A 41 -6.50 -3.70 -6.90
N ALA A 42 -5.89 -4.03 -5.77
CA ALA A 42 -4.70 -4.87 -5.71
C ALA A 42 -4.76 -5.84 -4.53
N ALA A 43 -4.22 -7.04 -4.72
CA ALA A 43 -3.89 -7.95 -3.65
C ALA A 43 -2.45 -7.70 -3.20
N ILE A 44 -2.23 -7.64 -1.89
CA ILE A 44 -0.93 -7.43 -1.27
C ILE A 44 -0.70 -8.59 -0.31
N VAL A 45 0.42 -9.28 -0.49
CA VAL A 45 0.88 -10.36 0.39
C VAL A 45 1.84 -9.74 1.42
N MET A 46 1.39 -9.74 2.67
CA MET A 46 2.11 -9.20 3.82
C MET A 46 3.25 -10.14 4.28
N PRO A 47 4.16 -9.70 5.15
CA PRO A 47 5.29 -10.52 5.62
C PRO A 47 4.88 -11.85 6.26
N ASP A 48 3.75 -11.85 6.97
CA ASP A 48 3.16 -12.98 7.67
C ASP A 48 2.28 -13.86 6.78
N ASP A 49 2.39 -13.72 5.45
CA ASP A 49 1.60 -14.44 4.44
C ASP A 49 0.09 -14.13 4.46
N ILE A 50 -0.32 -13.08 5.19
CA ILE A 50 -1.69 -12.57 5.11
C ILE A 50 -1.87 -11.83 3.78
N ILE A 51 -2.93 -12.17 3.06
CA ILE A 51 -3.31 -11.49 1.83
C ILE A 51 -4.38 -10.47 2.16
N ILE A 52 -4.12 -9.20 1.88
CA ILE A 52 -5.12 -8.15 1.95
C ILE A 52 -5.45 -7.66 0.55
N THR A 53 -6.72 -7.36 0.30
CA THR A 53 -7.13 -6.68 -0.92
C THR A 53 -7.35 -5.21 -0.60
N VAL A 54 -6.74 -4.32 -1.38
CA VAL A 54 -6.89 -2.87 -1.23
C VAL A 54 -7.49 -2.28 -2.49
N GLN A 55 -8.16 -1.15 -2.33
CA GLN A 55 -8.60 -0.33 -3.46
C GLN A 55 -8.24 1.13 -3.22
N VAL A 56 -7.98 1.84 -4.32
CA VAL A 56 -7.75 3.29 -4.30
C VAL A 56 -8.95 4.00 -4.91
N THR A 57 -9.36 5.09 -4.26
CA THR A 57 -10.47 5.95 -4.66
C THR A 57 -10.03 7.41 -4.55
N GLU A 58 -10.81 8.33 -5.09
CA GLU A 58 -10.57 9.78 -4.90
C GLU A 58 -10.56 10.23 -3.43
N LYS A 59 -11.05 9.38 -2.52
CA LYS A 59 -11.11 9.65 -1.07
C LYS A 59 -9.98 8.95 -0.30
N GLY A 60 -9.05 8.31 -1.00
CA GLY A 60 -7.93 7.56 -0.43
C GLY A 60 -8.08 6.04 -0.55
N TRP A 61 -7.35 5.36 0.31
CA TRP A 61 -7.11 3.91 0.31
C TRP A 61 -7.99 3.20 1.33
N GLN A 62 -8.47 2.00 0.98
CA GLN A 62 -9.25 1.17 1.89
C GLN A 62 -9.11 -0.32 1.59
N VAL A 63 -9.24 -1.15 2.63
CA VAL A 63 -9.26 -2.61 2.51
C VAL A 63 -10.62 -3.06 1.98
N CYS A 64 -10.59 -4.03 1.08
CA CYS A 64 -11.74 -4.74 0.57
C CYS A 64 -11.72 -6.18 1.06
N ASP A 65 -12.86 -6.63 1.52
CA ASP A 65 -13.08 -8.03 1.84
C ASP A 65 -13.22 -8.83 0.53
N PRO A 66 -12.38 -9.87 0.32
CA PRO A 66 -12.49 -10.72 -0.85
C PRO A 66 -13.83 -11.47 -0.94
N ASP A 67 -14.49 -11.76 0.19
CA ASP A 67 -15.73 -12.53 0.26
C ASP A 67 -16.98 -11.65 0.27
N SER A 68 -16.98 -10.55 1.03
CA SER A 68 -18.18 -9.69 1.13
C SER A 68 -18.27 -8.61 0.07
N HIS A 69 -17.18 -8.35 -0.69
CA HIS A 69 -17.12 -7.30 -1.72
C HIS A 69 -17.43 -5.89 -1.18
N VAL A 70 -17.51 -5.73 0.13
CA VAL A 70 -17.75 -4.46 0.80
C VAL A 70 -16.42 -3.92 1.27
N ALA A 71 -16.13 -2.68 0.87
CA ALA A 71 -14.97 -1.99 1.40
C ALA A 71 -15.19 -1.64 2.87
N ALA A 72 -14.16 -1.84 3.68
CA ALA A 72 -14.17 -1.40 5.07
C ALA A 72 -14.43 0.12 5.14
N PRO A 73 -15.20 0.60 6.13
CA PRO A 73 -15.56 2.01 6.21
C PRO A 73 -14.37 2.95 6.49
N ARG A 74 -13.23 2.39 6.93
CA ARG A 74 -12.03 3.16 7.30
C ARG A 74 -11.18 3.43 6.07
N ARG A 75 -10.96 4.71 5.80
CA ARG A 75 -10.11 5.22 4.72
C ARG A 75 -8.78 5.73 5.27
N PHE A 76 -7.76 5.63 4.45
CA PHE A 76 -6.40 6.06 4.74
C PHE A 76 -5.93 6.99 3.63
N GLU A 77 -5.10 7.96 4.01
CA GLU A 77 -4.54 8.92 3.05
C GLU A 77 -3.52 8.26 2.14
N THR A 78 -2.69 7.36 2.70
CA THR A 78 -1.64 6.65 1.97
C THR A 78 -1.81 5.13 2.08
N LEU A 79 -1.24 4.40 1.12
CA LEU A 79 -1.16 2.95 1.18
C LEU A 79 -0.33 2.49 2.39
N ASP A 80 0.77 3.18 2.70
CA ASP A 80 1.63 2.85 3.84
C ASP A 80 0.90 2.89 5.18
N ASP A 81 0.05 3.90 5.40
CA ASP A 81 -0.70 4.04 6.65
C ASP A 81 -1.78 2.96 6.77
N LEU A 82 -2.38 2.56 5.65
CA LEU A 82 -3.26 1.40 5.61
C LEU A 82 -2.50 0.13 5.99
N LEU A 83 -1.35 -0.14 5.36
CA LEU A 83 -0.59 -1.36 5.61
C LEU A 83 -0.07 -1.44 7.05
N ALA A 84 0.40 -0.32 7.61
CA ALA A 84 0.88 -0.26 8.98
C ALA A 84 -0.23 -0.47 10.02
N GLU A 85 -1.46 -0.02 9.75
CA GLU A 85 -2.60 -0.27 10.63
C GLU A 85 -3.04 -1.73 10.60
N TYR A 86 -3.05 -2.36 9.42
CA TYR A 86 -3.56 -3.73 9.23
C TYR A 86 -2.54 -4.83 9.49
N ASN A 87 -1.25 -4.50 9.53
CA ASN A 87 -0.19 -5.47 9.76
C ASN A 87 0.92 -4.90 10.67
N ALA A 88 1.00 -5.44 11.89
CA ALA A 88 2.00 -5.00 12.87
C ALA A 88 3.44 -5.31 12.44
N GLU A 89 3.66 -6.40 11.69
CA GLU A 89 4.99 -6.74 11.20
C GLU A 89 5.46 -5.74 10.14
N TYR A 90 4.58 -5.35 9.22
CA TYR A 90 4.82 -4.26 8.27
C TYR A 90 5.18 -2.96 8.97
N ALA A 91 4.41 -2.58 10.01
CA ALA A 91 4.67 -1.37 10.79
C ALA A 91 6.07 -1.39 11.43
N ASN A 92 6.47 -2.53 12.01
CA ASN A 92 7.79 -2.70 12.60
C ASN A 92 8.90 -2.59 11.55
N GLN A 93 8.77 -3.28 10.41
CA GLN A 93 9.76 -3.24 9.34
C GLN A 93 9.90 -1.83 8.72
N ARG A 94 8.79 -1.10 8.58
CA ARG A 94 8.78 0.31 8.18
C ARG A 94 9.56 1.17 9.17
N GLN A 95 9.30 1.00 10.47
CA GLN A 95 9.99 1.75 11.53
C GLN A 95 11.49 1.46 11.54
N GLU A 96 11.89 0.18 11.45
CA GLU A 96 13.30 -0.21 11.41
C GLU A 96 14.03 0.36 10.19
N ALA A 97 13.42 0.29 9.00
CA ALA A 97 14.02 0.82 7.78
C ALA A 97 14.15 2.35 7.81
N LEU A 98 13.18 3.06 8.40
CA LEU A 98 13.28 4.51 8.61
C LEU A 98 14.39 4.86 9.62
N MET A 99 14.50 4.08 10.70
CA MET A 99 15.57 4.27 11.69
C MET A 99 16.95 4.02 11.08
N GLN A 100 17.12 3.00 10.25
CA GLN A 100 18.36 2.74 9.52
C GLN A 100 18.73 3.89 8.57
N LYS A 101 17.76 4.44 7.84
CA LYS A 101 17.98 5.62 6.99
C LYS A 101 18.43 6.84 7.81
N LEU A 102 17.81 7.08 8.96
CA LEU A 102 18.19 8.19 9.85
C LEU A 102 19.61 8.01 10.40
N LEU A 103 19.98 6.79 10.80
CA LEU A 103 21.33 6.48 11.27
C LEU A 103 22.38 6.65 10.16
N ALA A 104 22.07 6.24 8.93
CA ALA A 104 22.95 6.44 7.78
C ALA A 104 23.19 7.94 7.50
N VAL A 105 22.12 8.74 7.51
CA VAL A 105 22.23 10.20 7.32
C VAL A 105 23.03 10.86 8.45
N ALA A 106 22.88 10.40 9.70
CA ALA A 106 23.68 10.90 10.81
C ALA A 106 25.17 10.56 10.65
N ALA A 107 25.49 9.33 10.24
CA ALA A 107 26.86 8.88 10.01
C ALA A 107 27.55 9.63 8.85
N GLU A 108 26.82 9.95 7.78
CA GLU A 108 27.34 10.76 6.67
C GLU A 108 27.72 12.17 7.13
N ARG A 109 26.93 12.78 8.03
CA ARG A 109 27.22 14.11 8.57
C ARG A 109 28.42 14.15 9.50
N GLU A 110 28.70 13.07 10.23
CA GLU A 110 29.89 12.95 11.09
C GLU A 110 31.17 12.72 10.28
N LEU A 111 31.08 12.28 9.01
CA LEU A 111 32.22 12.08 8.10
C LEU A 111 32.58 13.33 7.29
N ASP A 112 31.65 14.30 7.18
CA ASP A 112 31.84 15.58 6.49
C ASP A 112 32.36 16.70 7.43
N GLU A 113 32.59 16.41 8.71
CA GLU A 113 33.29 17.27 9.69
C GLU A 113 34.74 16.83 9.93
#